data_AF-A0A7C1J3X3-F1
#
_entry.id   AF-A0A7C1J3X3-F1
#
_cell.length_a   1.000
_cell.length_b   1.000
_cell.length_c   1.000
_cell.angle_alpha   90.00
_cell.angle_beta   90.00
_cell.angle_gamma   90.00
#
_symmetry.space_group_name_H-M   'P 1'
#
loop_
_entity.id
_entity.type
_entity.pdbx_description
1 polymer ?
#
loop_
_entity_poly.entity_id
_entity_poly.type
_entity_poly.pdbx_seq_one_letter_code
_entity_poly.pdbx_strand_id
1 'polypeptide(L)'
;MSAEKFYRQGMASIQAQKMEEARKFLAEAVRRDPAYEKAWLALASVVTDMEQAVDCLKRVLVINPNNRIAHEWLELARRERDRQLSTKKPPQAIGLTEILIEQPGDEDRPVPRLGQYLLEYRFINTDQLKEALQLQRQAAETGTLRKLGDILLEQGMLSKERLEFALREQHRNFYSMIE
;
A
#
# COMPACT_ATOMS: atom_id res chain seq x y z
N MET A 1 -14.64 -39.32 -3.05
CA MET A 1 -13.23 -38.94 -3.34
C MET A 1 -12.63 -38.36 -2.08
N SER A 2 -11.50 -38.91 -1.62
CA SER A 2 -10.85 -38.53 -0.37
C SER A 2 -10.13 -37.18 -0.49
N ALA A 3 -10.00 -36.44 0.61
CA ALA A 3 -9.29 -35.16 0.67
C ALA A 3 -7.86 -35.25 0.12
N GLU A 4 -7.18 -36.37 0.36
CA GLU A 4 -5.84 -36.65 -0.17
C GLU A 4 -5.77 -36.64 -1.71
N LYS A 5 -6.80 -37.15 -2.39
CA LYS A 5 -6.84 -37.15 -3.87
C LYS A 5 -6.87 -35.72 -4.41
N PHE A 6 -7.72 -34.88 -3.82
CA PHE A 6 -7.84 -33.48 -4.19
C PHE A 6 -6.56 -32.70 -3.86
N TYR A 7 -5.90 -33.00 -2.75
CA TYR A 7 -4.59 -32.43 -2.42
C TYR A 7 -3.54 -32.78 -3.48
N ARG A 8 -3.43 -34.05 -3.88
CA ARG A 8 -2.50 -34.47 -4.95
C ARG A 8 -2.79 -33.75 -6.27
N GLN A 9 -4.06 -33.59 -6.63
CA GLN A 9 -4.45 -32.83 -7.83
C GLN A 9 -4.07 -31.36 -7.71
N GLY A 10 -4.31 -30.74 -6.55
CA GLY A 10 -3.89 -29.37 -6.26
C GLY A 10 -2.39 -29.17 -6.39
N MET A 11 -1.59 -30.07 -5.81
CA MET A 11 -0.13 -30.03 -5.91
C MET A 11 0.37 -30.20 -7.36
N ALA A 12 -0.26 -31.09 -8.13
CA ALA A 12 0.06 -31.25 -9.56
C ALA A 12 -0.28 -29.97 -10.35
N SER A 13 -1.39 -29.30 -10.04
CA SER A 13 -1.74 -28.02 -10.64
C SER A 13 -0.75 -26.90 -10.28
N ILE A 14 -0.21 -26.88 -9.05
CA ILE A 14 0.87 -25.94 -8.66
C ILE A 14 2.10 -26.17 -9.52
N GLN A 15 2.52 -27.43 -9.69
CA GLN A 15 3.67 -27.78 -10.54
C GLN A 15 3.45 -27.38 -12.01
N ALA A 16 2.21 -27.49 -12.49
CA ALA A 16 1.81 -27.04 -13.81
C ALA A 16 1.60 -25.51 -13.92
N GLN A 17 1.95 -24.73 -12.89
CA GLN A 17 1.74 -23.27 -12.79
C GLN A 17 0.28 -22.80 -12.92
N LYS A 18 -0.68 -23.71 -12.74
CA LYS A 18 -2.11 -23.45 -12.82
C LYS A 18 -2.67 -23.10 -11.43
N MET A 19 -2.32 -21.91 -10.94
CA MET A 19 -2.65 -21.47 -9.57
C MET A 19 -4.17 -21.44 -9.29
N GLU A 20 -4.98 -21.05 -10.28
CA GLU A 20 -6.44 -21.02 -10.14
C GLU A 20 -7.05 -22.42 -10.01
N GLU A 21 -6.59 -23.39 -10.80
CA GLU A 21 -7.03 -24.79 -10.71
C GLU A 21 -6.55 -25.41 -9.39
N ALA A 22 -5.30 -25.12 -9.00
CA ALA A 22 -4.74 -25.57 -7.73
C ALA A 22 -5.58 -25.10 -6.54
N ARG A 23 -5.96 -23.80 -6.52
CA ARG A 23 -6.83 -23.23 -5.49
C ARG A 23 -8.16 -23.98 -5.40
N LYS A 24 -8.80 -24.29 -6.54
CA LYS A 24 -10.07 -25.04 -6.57
C LYS A 24 -9.91 -26.44 -5.97
N PHE A 25 -8.90 -27.21 -6.40
CA PHE A 25 -8.68 -28.55 -5.87
C PHE A 25 -8.30 -28.55 -4.39
N LEU A 26 -7.48 -27.60 -3.94
CA LEU A 26 -7.10 -27.48 -2.53
C LEU A 26 -8.29 -27.04 -1.66
N ALA A 27 -9.17 -26.17 -2.16
CA ALA A 27 -10.41 -25.80 -1.50
C ALA A 27 -11.36 -27.00 -1.34
N GLU A 28 -11.45 -27.89 -2.33
CA GLU A 28 -12.19 -29.15 -2.19
C GLU A 28 -11.54 -30.07 -1.15
N ALA A 29 -10.21 -30.15 -1.12
CA ALA A 29 -9.49 -31.00 -0.16
C ALA A 29 -9.82 -30.59 1.29
N VAL A 30 -9.74 -29.31 1.62
CA VAL A 30 -10.05 -28.80 2.97
C VAL A 30 -11.54 -28.84 3.30
N ARG A 31 -12.43 -28.80 2.30
CA ARG A 31 -13.88 -28.99 2.54
C ARG A 31 -14.21 -30.44 2.88
N ARG A 32 -13.49 -31.39 2.28
CA ARG A 32 -13.66 -32.82 2.55
C ARG A 32 -13.06 -33.23 3.88
N ASP A 33 -11.91 -32.66 4.23
CA ASP A 33 -11.26 -32.86 5.51
C ASP A 33 -10.77 -31.51 6.06
N PRO A 34 -11.57 -30.87 6.95
CA PRO A 34 -11.21 -29.62 7.58
C PRO A 34 -9.97 -29.72 8.47
N ALA A 35 -9.58 -30.92 8.90
CA ALA A 35 -8.39 -31.15 9.74
C ALA A 35 -7.14 -31.42 8.89
N TYR A 36 -7.22 -31.32 7.56
CA TYR A 36 -6.08 -31.62 6.70
C TYR A 36 -5.08 -30.46 6.61
N GLU A 37 -4.16 -30.43 7.57
CA GLU A 37 -3.09 -29.45 7.74
C GLU A 37 -2.35 -29.11 6.44
N LYS A 38 -1.89 -30.12 5.71
CA LYS A 38 -1.09 -29.95 4.48
C LYS A 38 -1.88 -29.26 3.36
N ALA A 39 -3.18 -29.54 3.26
CA ALA A 39 -4.03 -28.90 2.27
C ALA A 39 -4.29 -27.43 2.59
N TRP A 40 -4.46 -27.09 3.86
CA TRP A 40 -4.58 -25.68 4.30
C TRP A 40 -3.28 -24.88 4.06
N LEU A 41 -2.12 -25.47 4.32
CA LEU A 41 -0.83 -24.86 4.01
C LEU A 41 -0.64 -24.63 2.51
N ALA A 42 -0.93 -25.64 1.69
CA ALA A 42 -0.85 -25.52 0.24
C ALA A 42 -1.88 -24.52 -0.30
N LEU A 43 -3.05 -24.41 0.32
CA LEU A 43 -4.06 -23.41 -0.07
C LEU A 43 -3.53 -21.99 0.21
N ALA A 44 -2.88 -21.78 1.36
CA ALA A 44 -2.30 -20.49 1.74
C ALA A 44 -1.22 -19.99 0.77
N SER A 45 -0.54 -20.87 0.03
CA SER A 45 0.49 -20.50 -0.94
C SER A 45 -0.04 -20.15 -2.33
N VAL A 46 -1.25 -20.60 -2.67
CA VAL A 46 -1.86 -20.36 -3.99
C VAL A 46 -2.90 -19.25 -4.00
N VAL A 47 -3.40 -18.85 -2.83
CA VAL A 47 -4.29 -17.71 -2.73
C VAL A 47 -3.53 -16.41 -2.99
N THR A 48 -4.11 -15.55 -3.82
CA THR A 48 -3.53 -14.26 -4.19
C THR A 48 -3.79 -13.18 -3.14
N ASP A 49 -4.85 -13.37 -2.35
CA ASP A 49 -5.25 -12.43 -1.31
C ASP A 49 -4.57 -12.78 0.02
N MET A 50 -3.89 -11.79 0.60
CA MET A 50 -3.11 -11.98 1.83
C MET A 50 -4.00 -12.22 3.06
N GLU A 51 -5.21 -11.66 3.10
CA GLU A 51 -6.14 -11.91 4.20
C GLU A 51 -6.63 -13.36 4.19
N GLN A 52 -7.00 -13.88 3.01
CA GLN A 52 -7.34 -15.29 2.82
C GLN A 52 -6.17 -16.22 3.15
N ALA A 53 -4.93 -15.85 2.80
CA ALA A 53 -3.74 -16.62 3.17
C ALA A 53 -3.60 -16.71 4.69
N VAL A 54 -3.74 -15.58 5.39
CA VAL A 54 -3.69 -15.49 6.85
C VAL A 54 -4.77 -16.36 7.51
N ASP A 55 -6.00 -16.36 7.00
CA ASP A 55 -7.06 -17.20 7.56
C ASP A 55 -6.82 -18.70 7.33
N CYS A 56 -6.24 -19.08 6.18
CA CYS A 56 -5.79 -20.46 5.95
C CYS A 56 -4.71 -20.86 6.97
N LEU A 57 -3.71 -20.01 7.20
CA LEU A 57 -2.62 -20.29 8.16
C LEU A 57 -3.12 -20.34 9.61
N LYS A 58 -4.09 -19.51 10.01
CA LYS A 58 -4.74 -19.61 11.32
C LYS A 58 -5.42 -20.97 11.50
N ARG A 59 -6.08 -21.50 10.46
CA ARG A 59 -6.68 -22.85 10.51
C ARG A 59 -5.62 -23.93 10.69
N VAL A 60 -4.47 -23.80 10.02
CA VAL A 60 -3.31 -24.69 10.24
C VAL A 60 -2.89 -24.69 11.70
N LEU A 61 -2.79 -23.52 12.33
CA LEU A 61 -2.40 -23.40 13.75
C LEU A 61 -3.45 -23.92 14.73
N VAL A 62 -4.74 -23.91 14.36
CA VAL A 62 -5.79 -24.57 15.16
C VAL A 62 -5.61 -26.08 15.14
N ILE A 63 -5.23 -26.66 13.99
CA ILE A 63 -4.99 -28.09 13.84
C ILE A 63 -3.66 -28.51 14.48
N ASN A 64 -2.60 -27.75 14.21
CA ASN A 64 -1.26 -27.98 14.71
C ASN A 64 -0.65 -26.65 15.20
N PRO A 65 -0.78 -26.34 16.50
CA PRO A 65 -0.25 -25.11 17.09
C PRO A 65 1.27 -24.96 16.98
N ASN A 66 1.99 -26.08 16.81
CA ASN A 66 3.45 -26.11 16.69
C ASN A 66 3.94 -26.06 15.24
N ASN A 67 3.06 -25.79 14.27
CA ASN A 67 3.48 -25.66 12.89
C ASN A 67 4.34 -24.41 12.66
N ARG A 68 5.66 -24.62 12.58
CA ARG A 68 6.65 -23.55 12.36
C ARG A 68 6.43 -22.77 11.08
N ILE A 69 6.02 -23.43 10.00
CA ILE A 69 5.80 -22.81 8.68
C ILE A 69 4.64 -21.84 8.78
N ALA A 70 3.55 -22.23 9.44
CA ALA A 70 2.39 -21.36 9.62
C ALA A 70 2.71 -20.11 10.44
N HIS A 71 3.51 -20.24 11.50
CA HIS A 71 3.99 -19.09 12.28
C HIS A 71 4.88 -18.16 11.45
N GLU A 72 5.83 -18.71 10.70
CA GLU A 72 6.75 -17.93 9.87
C GLU A 72 5.99 -17.15 8.78
N TRP A 73 5.04 -17.79 8.12
CA TRP A 73 4.25 -17.16 7.07
C TRP A 73 3.28 -16.11 7.61
N LEU A 74 2.70 -16.34 8.80
CA LEU A 74 1.88 -15.32 9.46
C LEU A 74 2.71 -14.11 9.88
N GLU A 75 3.94 -14.32 10.36
CA GLU A 75 4.84 -13.22 10.68
C GLU A 75 5.24 -12.45 9.42
N LEU A 76 5.54 -13.15 8.33
CA LEU A 76 5.85 -12.52 7.04
C LEU A 76 4.66 -11.70 6.51
N ALA A 77 3.45 -12.26 6.54
CA ALA A 77 2.23 -11.57 6.13
C ALA A 77 1.92 -10.36 7.03
N ARG A 78 2.14 -10.46 8.34
CA ARG A 78 2.02 -9.32 9.27
C ARG A 78 3.03 -8.24 8.94
N ARG A 79 4.30 -8.59 8.69
CA ARG A 79 5.35 -7.64 8.32
C ARG A 79 5.04 -6.95 7.00
N GLU A 80 4.57 -7.68 6.00
CA GLU A 80 4.21 -7.09 4.70
C GLU A 80 2.96 -6.21 4.82
N ARG A 81 1.97 -6.60 5.64
CA ARG A 81 0.83 -5.75 5.98
C ARG A 81 1.24 -4.51 6.76
N ASP A 82 2.12 -4.62 7.75
CA ASP A 82 2.67 -3.48 8.50
C ASP A 82 3.54 -2.59 7.61
N ARG A 83 4.26 -3.17 6.64
CA ARG A 83 5.00 -2.44 5.61
C ARG A 83 4.04 -1.69 4.68
N GLN A 84 2.97 -2.33 4.20
CA GLN A 84 1.94 -1.69 3.39
C GLN A 84 1.14 -0.65 4.18
N LEU A 85 0.90 -0.90 5.47
CA LEU A 85 0.33 0.06 6.41
C LEU A 85 1.34 1.16 6.74
N SER A 86 2.65 0.95 6.62
CA SER A 86 3.70 1.96 6.81
C SER A 86 4.03 2.70 5.51
N THR A 87 3.62 2.19 4.34
CA THR A 87 3.63 2.91 3.06
C THR A 87 2.31 3.62 2.78
N LYS A 88 1.20 3.24 3.44
CA LYS A 88 -0.07 3.98 3.46
C LYS A 88 -0.33 4.80 4.74
N LYS A 89 0.33 4.52 5.86
CA LYS A 89 0.44 5.47 6.98
C LYS A 89 1.57 6.43 6.67
N PRO A 90 1.37 7.74 6.85
CA PRO A 90 2.52 8.61 7.05
C PRO A 90 3.36 8.05 8.22
N PRO A 91 4.70 8.18 8.17
CA PRO A 91 5.56 7.74 9.27
C PRO A 91 5.00 8.27 10.58
N GLN A 92 4.84 7.37 11.54
CA GLN A 92 4.20 7.64 12.82
C GLN A 92 4.61 9.01 13.36
N ALA A 93 3.57 9.81 13.57
CA ALA A 93 3.57 11.01 14.38
C ALA A 93 4.55 10.88 15.56
N ILE A 94 5.64 11.64 15.47
CA ILE A 94 6.02 12.44 16.62
C ILE A 94 4.83 13.37 16.82
N GLY A 95 4.18 13.23 17.97
CA GLY A 95 2.83 13.74 18.24
C GLY A 95 2.66 15.21 17.83
N LEU A 96 1.82 15.43 16.83
CA LEU A 96 1.20 16.73 16.58
C LEU A 96 -0.26 16.44 16.27
N THR A 97 -1.05 16.62 17.32
CA THR A 97 -2.46 16.95 17.32
C THR A 97 -2.90 17.55 15.97
N GLU A 98 -3.77 16.81 15.30
CA GLU A 98 -4.94 17.35 14.59
C GLU A 98 -4.78 18.77 14.03
N ILE A 99 -4.29 18.86 12.80
CA ILE A 99 -4.67 19.98 11.93
C ILE A 99 -5.23 19.35 10.66
N LEU A 100 -6.53 19.08 10.69
CA LEU A 100 -7.37 18.91 9.52
C LEU A 100 -7.31 20.21 8.72
N ILE A 101 -6.43 20.28 7.74
CA ILE A 101 -6.44 21.38 6.76
C ILE A 101 -7.43 20.99 5.67
N GLU A 102 -8.73 21.08 5.98
CA GLU A 102 -9.75 21.22 4.95
C GLU A 102 -9.58 22.63 4.35
N GLN A 103 -8.99 22.72 3.16
CA GLN A 103 -9.04 23.95 2.37
C GLN A 103 -10.10 23.76 1.28
N PRO A 104 -11.06 24.70 1.13
CA PRO A 104 -12.09 24.60 0.09
C PRO A 104 -11.45 24.68 -1.30
N GLY A 105 -11.79 23.70 -2.17
CA GLY A 105 -11.33 23.63 -3.57
C GLY A 105 -10.80 22.28 -4.05
N ASP A 106 -10.95 21.20 -3.27
CA ASP A 106 -10.40 19.86 -3.55
C ASP A 106 -11.19 19.00 -4.56
N GLU A 107 -12.41 19.39 -4.93
CA GLU A 107 -13.31 18.47 -5.64
C GLU A 107 -13.10 18.41 -7.17
N ASP A 108 -12.32 19.32 -7.76
CA ASP A 108 -12.29 19.48 -9.23
C ASP A 108 -10.87 19.72 -9.81
N ARG A 109 -9.88 18.92 -9.40
CA ARG A 109 -8.56 18.93 -10.07
C ARG A 109 -8.07 17.53 -10.41
N PRO A 110 -7.90 17.22 -11.72
CA PRO A 110 -7.47 15.90 -12.19
C PRO A 110 -5.95 15.65 -12.06
N VAL A 111 -5.20 16.45 -11.29
CA VAL A 111 -3.74 16.35 -11.17
C VAL A 111 -3.31 16.26 -9.70
N PRO A 112 -2.47 15.29 -9.30
CA PRO A 112 -1.96 15.18 -7.93
C PRO A 112 -1.17 16.42 -7.52
N ARG A 113 -1.29 16.82 -6.24
CA ARG A 113 -0.77 18.09 -5.71
C ARG A 113 0.76 18.17 -5.84
N LEU A 114 1.27 19.29 -6.34
CA LEU A 114 2.71 19.56 -6.39
C LEU A 114 3.38 19.40 -5.01
N GLY A 115 2.69 19.82 -3.93
CA GLY A 115 3.17 19.64 -2.56
C GLY A 115 3.37 18.17 -2.16
N GLN A 116 2.60 17.25 -2.73
CA GLN A 116 2.73 15.82 -2.45
C GLN A 116 3.94 15.22 -3.17
N TYR A 117 4.19 15.61 -4.42
CA TYR A 117 5.42 15.23 -5.13
C TYR A 117 6.68 15.78 -4.46
N LEU A 118 6.65 17.03 -4.00
CA LEU A 118 7.81 17.64 -3.32
C LEU A 118 8.16 16.92 -2.00
N LEU A 119 7.15 16.39 -1.29
CA LEU A 119 7.36 15.52 -0.12
C LEU A 119 7.84 14.11 -0.52
N GLU A 120 7.25 13.52 -1.57
CA GLU A 120 7.58 12.18 -2.06
C GLU A 120 9.04 12.09 -2.52
N TYR A 121 9.51 13.08 -3.26
CA TYR A 121 10.90 13.21 -3.71
C TYR A 121 11.85 13.76 -2.63
N ARG A 122 11.34 14.03 -1.41
CA ARG A 122 12.07 14.61 -0.28
C ARG A 122 12.80 15.92 -0.61
N PHE A 123 12.28 16.69 -1.55
CA PHE A 123 12.82 18.01 -1.87
C PHE A 123 12.49 19.04 -0.80
N ILE A 124 11.36 18.84 -0.12
CA ILE A 124 10.92 19.60 1.05
C ILE A 124 10.42 18.60 2.11
N ASN A 125 10.35 19.06 3.35
CA ASN A 125 9.73 18.35 4.47
C ASN A 125 8.38 18.96 4.85
N THR A 126 7.61 18.25 5.69
CA THR A 126 6.24 18.63 6.06
C THR A 126 6.17 20.00 6.72
N ASP A 127 7.17 20.37 7.53
CA ASP A 127 7.25 21.69 8.16
C ASP A 127 7.42 22.82 7.13
N GLN A 128 8.33 22.62 6.17
CA GLN A 128 8.53 23.56 5.05
C GLN A 128 7.28 23.70 4.18
N LEU A 129 6.57 22.60 3.93
CA LEU A 129 5.32 22.62 3.18
C LEU A 129 4.22 23.37 3.94
N LYS A 130 4.09 23.14 5.25
CA LYS A 130 3.11 23.84 6.10
C LYS A 130 3.39 25.34 6.13
N GLU A 131 4.65 25.73 6.30
CA GLU A 131 5.08 27.13 6.28
C GLU A 131 4.75 27.81 4.95
N ALA A 132 5.08 27.14 3.83
CA ALA A 132 4.78 27.67 2.50
C ALA A 132 3.27 27.77 2.20
N LEU A 133 2.46 26.82 2.68
CA LEU A 133 0.99 26.87 2.56
C LEU A 133 0.37 27.96 3.43
N GLN A 134 0.92 28.20 4.62
CA GLN A 134 0.48 29.29 5.49
C GLN A 134 0.78 30.64 4.84
N LEU A 135 1.98 30.81 4.29
CA LEU A 135 2.34 32.02 3.52
C LEU A 135 1.46 32.20 2.28
N GLN A 136 1.10 31.10 1.60
CA GLN A 136 0.20 31.14 0.46
C GLN A 136 -1.20 31.61 0.85
N ARG A 137 -1.73 31.11 1.97
CA ARG A 137 -3.04 31.51 2.51
C ARG A 137 -3.03 32.98 2.92
N GLN A 138 -2.01 33.43 3.65
CA GLN A 138 -1.84 34.84 4.01
C GLN A 138 -1.78 35.75 2.79
N ALA A 139 -1.04 35.35 1.75
CA ALA A 139 -0.99 36.13 0.51
C ALA A 139 -2.37 36.18 -0.17
N ALA A 140 -3.11 35.06 -0.21
CA ALA A 140 -4.46 35.02 -0.77
C ALA A 140 -5.45 35.90 0.02
N GLU A 141 -5.33 35.97 1.34
CA GLU A 141 -6.11 36.86 2.21
C GLU A 141 -5.83 38.34 1.94
N THR A 142 -4.59 38.68 1.58
CA THR A 142 -4.21 40.03 1.11
C THR A 142 -4.54 40.31 -0.36
N GLY A 143 -5.26 39.40 -1.03
CA GLY A 143 -5.65 39.52 -2.44
C GLY A 143 -4.51 39.22 -3.44
N THR A 144 -3.36 38.76 -2.96
CA THR A 144 -2.20 38.42 -3.79
C THR A 144 -2.12 36.92 -3.98
N LEU A 145 -2.52 36.43 -5.15
CA LEU A 145 -2.43 35.00 -5.50
C LEU A 145 -0.98 34.61 -5.79
N ARG A 146 -0.30 34.06 -4.79
CA ARG A 146 1.04 33.47 -4.93
C ARG A 146 0.94 31.96 -5.17
N LYS A 147 1.79 31.42 -6.05
CA LYS A 147 1.88 29.97 -6.24
C LYS A 147 2.80 29.39 -5.18
N LEU A 148 2.49 28.18 -4.74
CA LEU A 148 3.28 27.46 -3.73
C LEU A 148 4.74 27.25 -4.17
N GLY A 149 4.97 26.99 -5.46
CA GLY A 149 6.31 26.82 -6.01
C GLY A 149 7.18 28.08 -5.89
N ASP A 150 6.61 29.26 -6.16
CA ASP A 150 7.33 30.54 -6.04
C ASP A 150 7.69 30.84 -4.57
N ILE A 151 6.74 30.59 -3.64
CA ILE A 151 6.99 30.76 -2.20
C ILE A 151 8.13 29.85 -1.73
N LEU A 152 8.14 28.59 -2.15
CA LEU A 152 9.19 27.64 -1.77
C LEU A 152 10.56 28.00 -2.35
N LEU A 153 10.61 28.60 -3.55
CA LEU A 153 11.84 29.13 -4.13
C LEU A 153 12.35 30.35 -3.35
N GLU A 154 11.46 31.29 -3.03
CA GLU A 154 11.81 32.54 -2.35
C GLU A 154 12.26 32.32 -0.90
N GLN A 155 11.66 31.36 -0.20
CA GLN A 155 12.10 30.95 1.14
C GLN A 155 13.40 30.12 1.12
N GLY A 156 13.97 29.84 -0.06
CA GLY A 156 15.17 28.99 -0.20
C GLY A 156 14.96 27.53 0.20
N MET A 157 13.71 27.12 0.42
CA MET A 157 13.33 25.76 0.80
C MET A 157 13.42 24.79 -0.39
N LEU A 158 13.31 25.33 -1.61
CA LEU A 158 13.36 24.58 -2.85
C LEU A 158 14.26 25.31 -3.86
N SER A 159 15.06 24.56 -4.63
CA SER A 159 15.84 25.11 -5.74
C SER A 159 15.03 25.08 -7.03
N LYS A 160 15.31 26.02 -7.96
CA LYS A 160 14.63 26.10 -9.26
C LYS A 160 14.67 24.78 -10.03
N GLU A 161 15.82 24.11 -10.04
CA GLU A 161 16.01 22.81 -10.70
C GLU A 161 15.10 21.71 -10.11
N ARG A 162 14.92 21.71 -8.78
CA ARG A 162 14.07 20.74 -8.08
C ARG A 162 12.59 21.00 -8.32
N LEU A 163 12.20 22.27 -8.40
CA LEU A 163 10.84 22.66 -8.79
C LEU A 163 10.54 22.22 -10.23
N GLU A 164 11.46 22.47 -11.16
CA GLU A 164 11.29 22.06 -12.56
C GLU A 164 11.20 20.53 -12.71
N PHE A 165 11.99 19.78 -11.95
CA PHE A 165 11.90 18.33 -11.91
C PHE A 165 10.51 17.86 -11.43
N ALA A 166 10.02 18.40 -10.32
CA ALA A 166 8.72 18.02 -9.75
C ALA A 166 7.56 18.37 -10.70
N LEU A 167 7.64 19.48 -11.42
CA LEU A 167 6.65 19.87 -12.44
C LEU A 167 6.68 18.93 -13.66
N ARG A 168 7.86 18.51 -14.13
CA ARG A 168 7.97 17.55 -15.23
C ARG A 168 7.38 16.19 -14.87
N GLU A 169 7.66 15.69 -13.66
CA GLU A 169 7.11 14.42 -13.18
C GLU A 169 5.59 14.49 -12.98
N GLN A 170 5.06 15.63 -12.49
CA GLN A 170 3.62 15.87 -12.41
C GLN A 170 2.94 15.76 -13.79
N HIS A 171 3.55 16.31 -14.84
CA HIS A 171 3.03 16.21 -16.20
C HIS A 171 3.15 14.80 -16.77
N ARG A 172 4.28 14.12 -16.54
CA ARG A 172 4.55 12.78 -17.08
C ARG A 172 3.61 11.71 -16.53
N ASN A 173 3.33 11.75 -15.22
CA ASN A 173 2.48 10.77 -14.54
C ASN A 173 0.98 10.94 -14.89
N PHE A 174 0.58 12.13 -15.35
CA PHE A 174 -0.77 12.39 -15.85
C PHE A 174 -1.00 11.76 -17.23
N TYR A 175 -0.02 11.85 -18.15
CA TYR A 175 -0.16 11.26 -19.48
C TYR A 175 -0.02 9.74 -19.52
N SER A 176 0.72 9.12 -18.58
CA SER A 176 0.82 7.66 -18.49
C SER A 176 -0.45 6.97 -17.97
N MET A 177 -1.45 7.73 -17.51
CA MET A 177 -2.71 7.19 -16.99
C MET A 177 -3.87 7.28 -17.99
N ILE A 178 -3.62 7.88 -19.18
CA ILE A 178 -4.62 8.09 -20.25
C ILE A 178 -4.33 7.18 -21.47
N GLU A 179 -3.26 6.36 -21.44
CA GLU A 179 -2.98 5.33 -22.44
C GLU A 179 -3.39 3.93 -21.99
#